data_AF-A0A0C3JYY4-F1
#
_entry.id   AF-A0A0C3JYY4-F1
#
_cell.length_a   1.000
_cell.length_b   1.000
_cell.length_c   1.000
_cell.angle_alpha   90.00
_cell.angle_beta   90.00
_cell.angle_gamma   90.00
#
_symmetry.space_group_name_H-M   'P 1'
#
loop_
_entity.id
_entity.type
_entity.pdbx_description
1 polymer ?
#
loop_
_entity_poly.entity_id
_entity_poly.type
_entity_poly.pdbx_seq_one_letter_code
_entity_poly.pdbx_strand_id
1 'polypeptide(L)'
;LLDDQWRAYNIIDWHLQQFVTGRCPDQLHMIIPGEGSVGKSRTIQTITENFARRGIQGMLVKVAYTGIAASVIDGKTLHNICMILLNGGKQSAQTMKRLEEYWQDKSYLIIDEMLMVSQALLAKVSNII
;
A
#
# COMPACT_ATOMS: atom_id res chain seq x y z
N LEU A 1 -1.55 12.16 -16.40
CA LEU A 1 -0.57 12.23 -15.30
C LEU A 1 0.48 13.26 -15.69
N LEU A 2 1.06 13.98 -14.73
CA LEU A 2 2.25 14.83 -14.94
C LEU A 2 3.49 13.96 -15.11
N ASP A 3 4.62 14.53 -15.53
CA ASP A 3 5.85 13.77 -15.84
C ASP A 3 6.36 12.93 -14.65
N ASP A 4 6.41 13.50 -13.45
CA ASP A 4 6.83 12.76 -12.25
C ASP A 4 5.84 11.64 -11.87
N GLN A 5 4.56 11.84 -12.13
CA GLN A 5 3.54 10.83 -11.88
C GLN A 5 3.64 9.68 -12.88
N TRP A 6 3.94 10.00 -14.15
CA TRP A 6 4.25 9.00 -15.17
C TRP A 6 5.52 8.24 -14.84
N ARG A 7 6.55 8.93 -14.34
CA ARG A 7 7.78 8.29 -13.87
C ARG A 7 7.49 7.29 -12.76
N ALA A 8 6.72 7.69 -11.74
CA ALA A 8 6.31 6.80 -10.67
C ALA A 8 5.52 5.59 -11.18
N TYR A 9 4.54 5.84 -12.05
CA TYR A 9 3.75 4.79 -12.69
C TYR A 9 4.63 3.81 -13.48
N ASN A 10 5.56 4.31 -14.29
CA ASN A 10 6.42 3.48 -15.13
C ASN A 10 7.39 2.61 -14.31
N ILE A 11 7.91 3.13 -13.20
CA ILE A 11 8.77 2.34 -12.29
C ILE A 11 7.96 1.18 -11.70
N ILE A 12 6.75 1.45 -11.21
CA ILE A 12 5.87 0.44 -10.63
C ILE A 12 5.43 -0.56 -11.69
N ASP A 13 5.06 -0.11 -12.88
CA ASP A 13 4.65 -0.98 -13.98
C ASP A 13 5.78 -1.90 -14.44
N TRP A 14 7.00 -1.37 -14.61
CA TRP A 14 8.16 -2.17 -14.95
C TRP A 14 8.45 -3.23 -13.87
N HIS A 15 8.44 -2.84 -12.60
CA HIS A 15 8.67 -3.75 -11.48
C HIS A 15 7.59 -4.84 -11.43
N LEU A 16 6.33 -4.47 -11.61
CA LEU A 16 5.20 -5.38 -11.69
C LEU A 16 5.36 -6.37 -12.85
N GLN A 17 5.78 -5.91 -14.03
CA GLN A 17 6.07 -6.78 -15.17
C GLN A 17 7.17 -7.80 -14.88
N GLN A 18 8.25 -7.41 -14.19
CA GLN A 18 9.28 -8.38 -13.78
C GLN A 18 8.69 -9.41 -12.81
N PHE A 19 7.98 -8.95 -11.78
CA PHE A 19 7.36 -9.82 -10.78
C PHE A 19 6.40 -10.85 -11.39
N VAL A 20 5.47 -10.43 -12.25
CA VAL A 20 4.48 -11.35 -12.87
C VAL A 20 5.10 -12.29 -13.90
N THR A 21 6.28 -11.97 -14.44
CA THR A 21 7.02 -12.86 -15.34
C THR A 21 7.93 -13.84 -14.59
N GLY A 22 7.83 -13.89 -13.26
CA GLY A 22 8.62 -14.81 -12.41
C GLY A 22 10.08 -14.39 -12.27
N ARG A 23 10.45 -13.20 -12.77
CA ARG A 23 11.73 -12.57 -12.43
C ARG A 23 11.51 -11.97 -11.05
N CYS A 24 12.25 -12.39 -10.04
CA CYS A 24 12.09 -11.91 -8.67
C CYS A 24 12.88 -10.59 -8.51
N PRO A 25 12.32 -9.40 -8.80
CA PRO A 25 13.03 -8.15 -8.54
C PRO A 25 13.23 -7.95 -7.03
N ASP A 26 14.24 -7.15 -6.68
CA ASP A 26 14.40 -6.68 -5.31
C ASP A 26 13.18 -5.86 -4.86
N GLN A 27 12.92 -5.85 -3.55
CA GLN A 27 11.79 -5.14 -2.97
C GLN A 27 11.79 -3.65 -3.35
N LEU A 28 10.69 -3.20 -3.98
CA LEU A 28 10.51 -1.80 -4.33
C LEU A 28 10.12 -0.95 -3.11
N HIS A 29 11.08 -0.17 -2.60
CA HIS A 29 10.81 0.91 -1.65
C HIS A 29 10.77 2.25 -2.38
N MET A 30 9.57 2.81 -2.53
CA MET A 30 9.38 4.05 -3.28
C MET A 30 8.61 5.08 -2.46
N ILE A 31 9.15 6.30 -2.38
CA ILE A 31 8.44 7.48 -1.88
C ILE A 31 8.07 8.34 -3.08
N ILE A 32 6.78 8.68 -3.20
CA ILE A 32 6.28 9.60 -4.23
C ILE A 32 6.05 10.96 -3.56
N PRO A 33 7.00 11.90 -3.69
CA PRO A 33 6.82 13.25 -3.16
C PRO A 33 5.74 14.00 -3.96
N GLY A 34 5.22 15.07 -3.38
CA GLY A 34 4.23 15.92 -4.01
C GLY A 34 3.40 16.61 -2.95
N GLU A 35 3.14 17.90 -3.17
CA GLU A 35 2.31 18.71 -2.30
C GLU A 35 0.85 18.26 -2.41
N GLY A 36 0.06 18.52 -1.36
CA GLY A 36 -1.39 18.31 -1.41
C GLY A 36 -1.97 19.04 -2.63
N SER A 37 -2.92 18.42 -3.33
CA SER A 37 -3.56 18.87 -4.59
C SER A 37 -2.83 18.59 -5.92
N VAL A 38 -1.61 18.06 -5.93
CA VAL A 38 -0.86 17.81 -7.20
C VAL A 38 -1.31 16.52 -7.94
N GLY A 39 -2.38 15.85 -7.48
CA GLY A 39 -2.95 14.70 -8.20
C GLY A 39 -2.34 13.33 -7.85
N LYS A 40 -1.72 13.17 -6.67
CA LYS A 40 -1.26 11.85 -6.17
C LYS A 40 -2.36 10.79 -6.18
N SER A 41 -3.57 11.15 -5.76
CA SER A 41 -4.72 10.24 -5.79
C SER A 41 -5.01 9.75 -7.20
N ARG A 42 -4.77 10.58 -8.23
CA ARG A 42 -4.89 10.17 -9.64
C ARG A 42 -3.80 9.18 -10.06
N THR A 43 -2.57 9.35 -9.58
CA THR A 43 -1.50 8.37 -9.76
C THR A 43 -1.86 7.02 -9.12
N ILE A 44 -2.31 7.04 -7.86
CA ILE A 44 -2.76 5.83 -7.14
C ILE A 44 -3.92 5.15 -7.88
N GLN A 45 -4.90 5.93 -8.36
CA GLN A 45 -6.00 5.41 -9.16
C GLN A 45 -5.51 4.76 -10.46
N THR A 46 -4.56 5.38 -11.16
CA THR A 46 -4.00 4.85 -12.41
C THR A 46 -3.22 3.55 -12.18
N ILE A 47 -2.48 3.46 -11.06
CA ILE A 47 -1.83 2.22 -10.63
C ILE A 47 -2.89 1.16 -10.32
N THR A 48 -3.93 1.50 -9.58
CA THR A 48 -5.03 0.59 -9.23
C THR A 48 -5.71 0.00 -10.47
N GLU A 49 -6.00 0.84 -11.46
CA GLU A 49 -6.56 0.41 -12.75
C GLU A 49 -5.62 -0.54 -13.51
N ASN A 50 -4.30 -0.33 -13.42
CA ASN A 50 -3.32 -1.23 -14.04
C ASN A 50 -3.37 -2.63 -13.42
N PHE A 51 -3.42 -2.73 -12.09
CA PHE A 51 -3.58 -4.01 -11.39
C PHE A 51 -4.91 -4.69 -11.75
N ALA A 52 -6.00 -3.93 -11.81
CA ALA A 52 -7.31 -4.44 -12.20
C ALA A 52 -7.36 -4.93 -13.66
N ARG A 53 -6.78 -4.17 -14.60
CA ARG A 53 -6.69 -4.57 -16.03
C ARG A 53 -5.91 -5.87 -16.23
N ARG A 54 -4.95 -6.14 -15.34
CA ARG A 54 -4.15 -7.37 -15.32
C ARG A 54 -4.81 -8.52 -14.53
N GLY A 55 -5.98 -8.29 -13.93
CA GLY A 55 -6.70 -9.29 -13.12
C GLY A 55 -6.04 -9.64 -11.79
N ILE A 56 -5.14 -8.79 -11.29
CA ILE A 56 -4.32 -9.02 -10.09
C ILE A 56 -4.58 -7.97 -9.01
N GLN A 57 -5.77 -7.38 -9.00
CA GLN A 57 -6.17 -6.37 -8.01
C GLN A 57 -6.02 -6.84 -6.55
N GLY A 58 -6.17 -8.15 -6.29
CA GLY A 58 -6.03 -8.73 -4.95
C GLY A 58 -4.62 -8.58 -4.34
N MET A 59 -3.60 -8.41 -5.20
CA MET A 59 -2.21 -8.23 -4.79
C MET A 59 -1.88 -6.83 -4.27
N LEU A 60 -2.72 -5.83 -4.58
CA LEU A 60 -2.50 -4.43 -4.23
C LEU A 60 -3.34 -4.04 -3.01
N VAL A 61 -2.68 -3.57 -1.98
CA VAL A 61 -3.31 -2.91 -0.83
C VAL A 61 -3.03 -1.42 -0.84
N LYS A 62 -4.09 -0.66 -0.58
CA LYS A 62 -4.07 0.79 -0.44
C LYS A 62 -4.49 1.15 0.97
N VAL A 63 -3.66 1.92 1.66
CA VAL A 63 -3.96 2.43 2.99
C VAL A 63 -3.70 3.92 3.11
N ALA A 64 -4.39 4.55 4.05
CA ALA A 64 -4.07 5.90 4.48
C ALA A 64 -4.17 6.01 6.01
N TYR A 65 -3.60 7.08 6.58
CA TYR A 65 -3.67 7.33 8.01
C TYR A 65 -5.10 7.68 8.47
N THR A 66 -5.80 8.54 7.73
CA THR A 66 -7.16 8.98 8.05
C THR A 66 -8.23 8.25 7.23
N GLY A 67 -9.44 8.15 7.78
CA GLY A 67 -10.58 7.54 7.07
C GLY A 67 -10.97 8.30 5.81
N ILE A 68 -10.83 9.63 5.81
CA ILE A 68 -11.14 10.47 4.64
C ILE A 68 -10.16 10.17 3.50
N ALA A 69 -8.85 10.19 3.78
CA ALA A 69 -7.83 9.86 2.77
C ALA A 69 -7.98 8.42 2.27
N ALA A 70 -8.28 7.47 3.16
CA ALA A 70 -8.53 6.08 2.77
C ALA A 70 -9.73 5.96 1.81
N SER A 71 -10.81 6.71 2.05
CA SER A 71 -11.98 6.74 1.17
C SER A 71 -11.67 7.29 -0.22
N VAL A 72 -10.77 8.29 -0.32
CA VAL A 72 -10.42 8.92 -1.61
C VAL A 72 -9.71 7.93 -2.55
N ILE A 73 -8.94 7.01 -2.00
CA ILE A 73 -8.19 6.00 -2.78
C ILE A 73 -8.87 4.64 -2.82
N ASP A 74 -10.11 4.52 -2.33
CA ASP A 74 -10.81 3.24 -2.16
C ASP A 74 -9.93 2.21 -1.41
N GLY A 75 -9.34 2.67 -0.30
CA GLY A 75 -8.44 1.93 0.55
C GLY A 75 -9.02 1.73 1.96
N LYS A 76 -8.19 1.21 2.85
CA LYS A 76 -8.53 1.06 4.28
C LYS A 76 -7.64 1.97 5.13
N THR A 77 -8.03 2.21 6.37
CA THR A 77 -7.11 2.87 7.30
C THR A 77 -5.96 1.93 7.66
N LEU A 78 -4.77 2.50 7.90
CA LEU A 78 -3.59 1.74 8.30
C LEU A 78 -3.85 0.91 9.57
N HIS A 79 -4.61 1.48 10.52
CA HIS A 79 -5.04 0.81 11.74
C HIS A 79 -5.89 -0.44 11.47
N ASN A 80 -6.80 -0.39 10.50
CA ASN A 80 -7.66 -1.53 10.16
C ASN A 80 -6.85 -2.68 9.56
N ILE A 81 -5.87 -2.37 8.71
CA ILE A 81 -5.08 -3.41 8.03
C ILE A 81 -4.10 -4.07 8.99
N CYS A 82 -3.45 -3.30 9.86
CA CYS A 82 -2.49 -3.88 10.79
C CYS A 82 -3.17 -4.51 12.03
N MET A 83 -4.50 -4.45 12.13
CA MET A 83 -5.30 -4.90 13.29
C MET A 83 -4.70 -4.42 14.63
N ILE A 84 -4.11 -3.22 14.64
CA ILE A 84 -3.35 -2.70 15.78
C ILE A 84 -4.34 -2.38 16.90
N LEU A 85 -4.21 -3.11 18.02
CA LEU A 85 -4.93 -2.79 19.24
C LEU A 85 -4.48 -1.40 19.71
N LEU A 86 -5.42 -0.45 19.73
CA LEU A 86 -5.19 0.93 20.21
C LEU A 86 -4.66 0.95 21.66
N ASN A 87 -4.91 -0.11 22.43
CA ASN A 87 -4.62 -0.19 23.85
C ASN A 87 -3.26 -0.84 24.19
N GLY A 88 -2.38 -1.08 23.20
CA GLY A 88 -1.03 -1.60 23.46
C GLY A 88 -0.96 -3.07 23.93
N GLY A 89 -2.08 -3.80 23.90
CA GLY A 89 -2.12 -5.23 24.20
C GLY A 89 -1.46 -6.08 23.11
N LYS A 90 -1.00 -7.28 23.48
CA LYS A 90 -0.54 -8.28 22.50
C LYS A 90 -1.71 -8.71 21.63
N GLN A 91 -1.53 -8.76 20.31
CA GLN A 91 -2.54 -9.33 19.42
C GLN A 91 -2.75 -10.80 19.78
N SER A 92 -4.02 -11.23 19.75
CA SER A 92 -4.34 -12.64 19.98
C SER A 92 -3.79 -13.49 18.83
N ALA A 93 -3.51 -14.77 19.10
CA ALA A 93 -3.08 -15.71 18.05
C ALA A 93 -4.11 -15.81 16.90
N GLN A 94 -5.41 -15.64 17.21
CA GLN A 94 -6.48 -15.62 16.21
C GLN A 94 -6.40 -14.38 15.32
N THR A 95 -6.06 -13.22 15.88
CA THR A 95 -5.86 -11.97 15.13
C THR A 95 -4.66 -12.08 14.19
N MET A 96 -3.54 -12.62 14.69
CA MET A 96 -2.33 -12.84 13.88
C MET A 96 -2.62 -13.78 12.70
N LYS A 97 -3.34 -14.88 12.93
CA LYS A 97 -3.72 -15.81 11.85
C LYS A 97 -4.56 -15.14 10.76
N ARG A 98 -5.54 -14.32 11.14
CA ARG A 98 -6.36 -13.55 10.17
C ARG A 98 -5.53 -12.55 9.38
N LEU A 99 -4.49 -12.00 10.00
CA LEU A 99 -3.60 -11.04 9.40
C LEU A 99 -2.68 -11.73 8.38
N GLU A 100 -2.10 -12.88 8.74
CA GLU A 100 -1.35 -13.75 7.83
C GLU A 100 -2.21 -14.18 6.64
N GLU A 101 -3.44 -14.67 6.88
CA GLU A 101 -4.40 -15.04 5.84
C GLU A 101 -4.74 -13.86 4.92
N TYR A 102 -4.88 -12.65 5.48
CA TYR A 102 -5.16 -11.45 4.68
C TYR A 102 -3.98 -11.05 3.78
N TRP A 103 -2.74 -11.18 4.27
CA TRP A 103 -1.52 -10.77 3.58
C TRP A 103 -0.92 -11.84 2.66
N GLN A 104 -1.37 -13.09 2.76
CA GLN A 104 -0.84 -14.23 2.00
C GLN A 104 -0.80 -14.01 0.48
N ASP A 105 -1.80 -13.32 -0.08
CA ASP A 105 -1.96 -13.10 -1.52
C ASP A 105 -1.55 -11.69 -1.98
N LYS A 106 -0.86 -10.94 -1.12
CA LYS A 106 -0.57 -9.51 -1.31
C LYS A 106 0.92 -9.29 -1.54
N SER A 107 1.24 -8.40 -2.47
CA SER A 107 2.63 -8.13 -2.85
C SER A 107 2.95 -6.64 -2.95
N TYR A 108 1.94 -5.78 -2.99
CA TYR A 108 2.13 -4.32 -3.07
C TYR A 108 1.32 -3.61 -1.99
N LEU A 109 1.97 -2.67 -1.32
CA LEU A 109 1.36 -1.79 -0.32
C LEU A 109 1.62 -0.33 -0.70
N ILE A 110 0.55 0.43 -0.91
CA ILE A 110 0.59 1.88 -1.05
C ILE A 110 0.10 2.51 0.25
N ILE A 111 0.92 3.37 0.85
CA ILE A 111 0.57 4.17 2.04
C ILE A 111 0.44 5.63 1.61
N ASP A 112 -0.80 6.12 1.54
CA ASP A 112 -1.09 7.54 1.33
C ASP A 112 -1.02 8.32 2.65
N GLU A 113 -0.75 9.62 2.56
CA GLU A 113 -0.51 10.50 3.71
C GLU A 113 0.57 9.96 4.66
N MET A 114 1.66 9.42 4.09
CA MET A 114 2.79 8.84 4.83
C MET A 114 3.40 9.80 5.86
N LEU A 115 3.31 11.11 5.63
CA LEU A 115 3.77 12.13 6.59
C LEU A 115 3.00 12.12 7.91
N MET A 116 1.78 11.59 7.93
CA MET A 116 0.98 11.42 9.15
C MET A 116 1.28 10.10 9.88
N VAL A 117 2.06 9.20 9.28
CA VAL A 117 2.39 7.90 9.86
C VAL A 117 3.64 8.03 10.75
N SER A 118 3.51 7.73 12.03
CA SER A 118 4.65 7.76 12.96
C SER A 118 5.64 6.63 12.68
N GLN A 119 6.92 6.84 13.03
CA GLN A 119 7.97 5.83 12.92
C GLN A 119 7.61 4.54 13.69
N ALA A 120 7.05 4.68 14.89
CA ALA A 120 6.63 3.54 15.70
C ALA A 120 5.50 2.73 15.04
N LEU A 121 4.58 3.41 14.33
CA LEU A 121 3.52 2.75 13.58
C LEU A 121 4.08 2.02 12.35
N LEU A 122 4.98 2.67 11.61
CA LEU A 122 5.64 2.05 10.45
C LEU A 122 6.49 0.84 10.84
N ALA A 123 7.23 0.92 11.95
CA ALA A 123 8.00 -0.20 12.49
C ALA A 123 7.09 -1.37 12.89
N LYS A 124 5.91 -1.10 13.46
CA LYS A 124 4.92 -2.16 13.74
C LYS A 124 4.43 -2.81 12.46
N VAL A 125 4.11 -2.02 11.43
CA VAL A 125 3.69 -2.56 10.12
C VAL A 125 4.78 -3.49 9.58
N SER A 126 6.04 -3.04 9.55
CA SER A 126 7.17 -3.83 9.04
C SER A 126 7.50 -5.09 9.83
N ASN A 127 7.05 -5.23 11.09
CA ASN A 127 7.22 -6.45 11.86
C ASN A 127 6.04 -7.43 11.67
N ILE A 128 4.93 -6.93 11.12
CA ILE A 128 3.69 -7.67 10.93
C ILE A 128 3.62 -8.28 9.52
N ILE A 129 4.06 -7.52 8.51
CA ILE A 129 4.03 -7.88 7.09
C ILE A 129 5.43 -8.20 6.59
#